data_AF-W4EAT0-F1
#
_entry.id   AF-W4EAT0-F1
#
_cell.length_a   1.000
_cell.length_b   1.000
_cell.length_c   1.000
_cell.angle_alpha   90.00
_cell.angle_beta   90.00
_cell.angle_gamma   90.00
#
_symmetry.space_group_name_H-M   'P 1'
#
loop_
_entity.id
_entity.type
_entity.pdbx_description
1 polymer ?
#
loop_
_entity_poly.entity_id
_entity_poly.type
_entity_poly.pdbx_seq_one_letter_code
_entity_poly.pdbx_strand_id
1 'polypeptide(L)'
;MIENIIRGLEARYACRLERLTGGYTNLTYLMAGAEPPLVAKITNLSNKDTLNEVHVMRLVQGSCDTPVVHEVTEMDGKRIIIMDCMQGGNAQSVLDARDWTRAERIYSRMGQLLAAQIHSRPYQPQETEIRLSNRSALSQVVQKLEFVPAALGRQSLHFLSAAEAGELPWVLTHGDYGVHNLLCEADDLLHVLDWEWAEWGSPLNDVAWVCWFTKHHYPVQSVLLNTAFMQGYLSVNPLSFTPQQMKAASLYRVWNILHRLQIAPKEVQREWVRRLEWTLGEDFAELHGIS
;
A
#
# COMPACT_ATOMS: atom_id res chain seq x y z
N MET A 1 23.56 16.55 -9.45
CA MET A 1 22.77 16.28 -8.23
C MET A 1 22.69 14.78 -7.96
N ILE A 2 21.95 13.99 -8.75
CA ILE A 2 21.86 12.54 -8.51
C ILE A 2 23.21 11.81 -8.69
N GLU A 3 24.03 12.22 -9.65
CA GLU A 3 25.37 11.64 -9.87
C GLU A 3 26.32 11.85 -8.68
N ASN A 4 26.22 12.99 -7.98
CA ASN A 4 27.02 13.25 -6.79
C ASN A 4 26.60 12.30 -5.67
N ILE A 5 25.28 12.13 -5.47
CA ILE A 5 24.73 11.19 -4.50
C ILE A 5 25.22 9.79 -4.78
N ILE A 6 25.14 9.36 -6.05
CA ILE A 6 25.63 8.04 -6.46
C ILE A 6 27.11 7.88 -6.11
N ARG A 7 27.98 8.78 -6.57
CA ARG A 7 29.43 8.72 -6.28
C ARG A 7 29.73 8.73 -4.78
N GLY A 8 29.00 9.53 -4.01
CA GLY A 8 29.16 9.62 -2.56
C GLY A 8 28.81 8.31 -1.85
N LEU A 9 27.70 7.67 -2.24
CA LEU A 9 27.29 6.37 -1.70
C LEU A 9 28.23 5.25 -2.13
N GLU A 10 28.60 5.18 -3.42
CA GLU A 10 29.55 4.18 -3.93
C GLU A 10 30.89 4.24 -3.20
N ALA A 11 31.42 5.45 -2.98
CA ALA A 11 32.67 5.65 -2.24
C ALA A 11 32.53 5.28 -0.75
N ARG A 12 31.42 5.66 -0.10
CA ARG A 12 31.21 5.44 1.33
C ARG A 12 31.00 3.96 1.68
N TYR A 13 30.25 3.24 0.87
CA TYR A 13 29.90 1.83 1.12
C TYR A 13 30.74 0.84 0.30
N ALA A 14 31.74 1.33 -0.44
CA ALA A 14 32.57 0.50 -1.32
C ALA A 14 31.75 -0.43 -2.23
N CYS A 15 30.69 0.12 -2.84
CA CYS A 15 29.71 -0.61 -3.64
C CYS A 15 29.48 0.08 -4.98
N ARG A 16 28.69 -0.54 -5.86
CA ARG A 16 28.16 0.05 -7.09
C ARG A 16 26.65 0.23 -6.98
N LEU A 17 26.13 1.40 -7.37
CA LEU A 17 24.69 1.59 -7.41
C LEU A 17 24.10 1.14 -8.75
N GLU A 18 23.26 0.12 -8.69
CA GLU A 18 22.54 -0.40 -9.85
C GLU A 18 21.07 -0.03 -9.75
N ARG A 19 20.55 0.65 -10.78
CA ARG A 19 19.17 1.14 -10.74
C ARG A 19 18.21 -0.04 -10.79
N LEU A 20 17.37 -0.17 -9.75
CA LEU A 20 16.28 -1.14 -9.76
C LEU A 20 15.13 -0.62 -10.61
N THR A 21 14.49 -1.55 -11.33
CA THR A 21 13.25 -1.31 -12.06
C THR A 21 12.06 -1.50 -11.13
N GLY A 22 11.09 -0.59 -11.18
CA GLY A 22 9.99 -0.53 -10.20
C GLY A 22 10.16 0.64 -9.24
N GLY A 23 9.05 1.19 -8.75
CA GLY A 23 9.00 2.46 -8.02
C GLY A 23 8.75 3.65 -8.94
N TYR A 24 7.51 4.13 -8.97
CA TYR A 24 7.08 5.25 -9.81
C TYR A 24 7.45 6.62 -9.20
N THR A 25 7.50 6.69 -7.86
CA THR A 25 7.63 7.96 -7.12
C THR A 25 9.08 8.28 -6.73
N ASN A 26 9.89 7.25 -6.47
CA ASN A 26 11.22 7.39 -5.85
C ASN A 26 12.29 6.65 -6.68
N LEU A 27 13.56 7.04 -6.54
CA LEU A 27 14.66 6.34 -7.22
C LEU A 27 15.24 5.28 -6.29
N THR A 28 15.14 4.01 -6.66
CA THR A 28 15.62 2.89 -5.83
C THR A 28 16.82 2.21 -6.49
N TYR A 29 17.91 2.03 -5.76
CA TYR A 29 19.14 1.43 -6.26
C TYR A 29 19.56 0.25 -5.39
N LEU A 30 19.98 -0.84 -6.03
CA LEU A 30 20.72 -1.92 -5.38
C LEU A 30 22.16 -1.43 -5.13
N MET A 31 22.67 -1.67 -3.93
CA MET A 31 24.06 -1.40 -3.56
C MET A 31 24.92 -2.65 -3.82
N ALA A 32 25.18 -2.93 -5.10
CA ALA A 32 25.88 -4.13 -5.54
C ALA A 32 27.31 -4.18 -4.96
N GLY A 33 27.64 -5.29 -4.28
CA GLY A 33 28.91 -5.49 -3.59
C GLY A 33 28.90 -5.11 -2.10
N ALA A 34 27.80 -4.56 -1.57
CA ALA A 34 27.64 -4.41 -0.12
C ALA A 34 27.39 -5.78 0.54
N GLU A 35 28.00 -6.01 1.70
CA GLU A 35 27.79 -7.19 2.55
C GLU A 35 27.34 -6.75 3.97
N PRO A 36 26.09 -7.08 4.40
CA PRO A 36 25.03 -7.74 3.63
C PRO A 36 24.48 -6.87 2.47
N PRO A 37 23.71 -7.44 1.52
CA PRO A 37 23.11 -6.68 0.43
C PRO A 37 22.17 -5.56 0.90
N LEU A 38 22.32 -4.36 0.33
CA LEU A 38 21.57 -3.16 0.71
C LEU A 38 20.85 -2.51 -0.48
N VAL A 39 19.81 -1.75 -0.17
CA VAL A 39 19.07 -0.90 -1.10
C VAL A 39 19.14 0.55 -0.65
N ALA A 40 19.37 1.46 -1.60
CA ALA A 40 19.28 2.90 -1.41
C ALA A 40 18.03 3.47 -2.09
N LYS A 41 17.07 3.98 -1.31
CA LYS A 41 15.89 4.72 -1.79
C LYS A 41 16.18 6.22 -1.71
N ILE A 42 16.13 6.92 -2.84
CA ILE A 42 16.44 8.35 -2.97
C ILE A 42 15.18 9.11 -3.37
N THR A 43 14.85 10.15 -2.61
CA THR A 43 13.59 10.89 -2.70
C THR A 43 13.78 12.39 -2.45
N ASN A 44 12.83 13.20 -2.88
CA ASN A 44 12.83 14.65 -2.63
C ASN A 44 12.52 14.95 -1.16
N LEU A 45 13.19 15.96 -0.58
CA LEU A 45 12.91 16.39 0.81
C LEU A 45 11.48 16.89 1.01
N SER A 46 10.84 17.40 -0.04
CA SER A 46 9.44 17.85 -0.01
C SER A 46 8.43 16.69 0.08
N ASN A 47 8.85 15.44 -0.18
CA ASN A 47 7.98 14.28 -0.05
C ASN A 47 7.81 13.92 1.44
N LYS A 48 6.66 14.30 2.00
CA LYS A 48 6.32 14.01 3.39
C LYS A 48 6.08 12.52 3.63
N ASP A 49 5.71 11.76 2.60
CA ASP A 49 5.42 10.33 2.73
C ASP A 49 6.68 9.52 3.08
N THR A 50 7.86 10.00 2.72
CA THR A 50 9.12 9.34 3.03
C THR A 50 9.41 9.26 4.54
N LEU A 51 9.10 10.30 5.33
CA LEU A 51 9.30 10.21 6.79
C LEU A 51 8.30 9.26 7.42
N ASN A 52 7.06 9.29 6.94
CA ASN A 52 6.02 8.36 7.38
C ASN A 52 6.45 6.91 7.15
N GLU A 53 6.98 6.59 5.96
CA GLU A 53 7.56 5.28 5.63
C GLU A 53 8.65 4.87 6.64
N VAL A 54 9.62 5.74 6.91
CA VAL A 54 10.71 5.47 7.88
C VAL A 54 10.16 5.20 9.28
N HIS A 55 9.20 6.00 9.75
CA HIS A 55 8.60 5.80 11.07
C HIS A 55 7.86 4.47 11.16
N VAL A 56 7.12 4.11 10.11
CA VAL A 56 6.39 2.83 10.05
C VAL A 56 7.35 1.66 10.03
N MET A 57 8.37 1.67 9.16
CA MET A 57 9.36 0.58 9.08
C MET A 57 10.11 0.38 10.40
N ARG A 58 10.44 1.47 11.12
CA ARG A 58 11.01 1.40 12.47
C ARG A 58 10.02 0.84 13.49
N LEU A 59 8.74 1.21 13.40
CA LEU A 59 7.71 0.74 14.32
C LEU A 59 7.47 -0.78 14.20
N VAL A 60 7.45 -1.30 12.98
CA VAL A 60 7.15 -2.72 12.71
C VAL A 60 8.40 -3.60 12.67
N GLN A 61 9.59 -3.03 12.93
CA GLN A 61 10.84 -3.76 12.94
C GLN A 61 10.78 -4.93 13.94
N GLY A 62 11.00 -6.15 13.45
CA GLY A 62 10.93 -7.37 14.25
C GLY A 62 9.53 -7.92 14.50
N SER A 63 8.46 -7.22 14.09
CA SER A 63 7.08 -7.72 14.13
C SER A 63 6.48 -7.97 12.75
N CYS A 64 7.06 -7.37 11.70
CA CYS A 64 6.66 -7.58 10.32
C CYS A 64 7.89 -7.91 9.45
N ASP A 65 7.71 -8.81 8.49
CA ASP A 65 8.72 -9.13 7.47
C ASP A 65 8.81 -7.96 6.47
N THR A 66 9.66 -6.98 6.78
CA THR A 66 9.90 -5.75 6.00
C THR A 66 11.39 -5.39 6.05
N PRO A 67 11.93 -4.63 5.08
CA PRO A 67 13.33 -4.18 5.17
C PRO A 67 13.61 -3.40 6.47
N VAL A 68 14.77 -3.65 7.10
CA VAL A 68 15.25 -2.80 8.20
C VAL A 68 15.88 -1.53 7.63
N VAL A 69 15.53 -0.38 8.20
CA VAL A 69 16.17 0.90 7.89
C VAL A 69 17.47 1.03 8.69
N HIS A 70 18.61 1.04 8.00
CA HIS A 70 19.94 1.19 8.59
C HIS A 70 20.33 2.66 8.76
N GLU A 71 20.05 3.47 7.74
CA GLU A 71 20.45 4.87 7.74
C GLU A 71 19.43 5.73 7.00
N VAL A 72 19.20 6.94 7.52
CA VAL A 72 18.48 8.00 6.83
C VAL A 72 19.37 9.23 6.83
N THR A 73 19.78 9.68 5.65
CA THR A 73 20.65 10.83 5.48
C THR A 73 20.12 11.77 4.42
N GLU A 74 20.63 12.99 4.39
CA GLU A 74 20.24 14.01 3.42
C GLU A 74 21.49 14.52 2.69
N MET A 75 21.40 14.59 1.37
CA MET A 75 22.50 15.03 0.52
C MET A 75 21.94 15.67 -0.74
N ASP A 76 22.52 16.81 -1.14
CA ASP A 76 22.13 17.53 -2.36
C ASP A 76 20.61 17.79 -2.48
N GLY A 77 19.95 18.08 -1.36
CA GLY A 77 18.50 18.35 -1.32
C GLY A 77 17.61 17.12 -1.53
N LYS A 78 18.17 15.92 -1.35
CA LYS A 78 17.46 14.63 -1.38
C LYS A 78 17.58 13.93 -0.03
N ARG A 79 16.56 13.14 0.31
CA ARG A 79 16.63 12.16 1.40
C ARG A 79 17.05 10.82 0.81
N ILE A 80 17.94 10.13 1.51
CA ILE A 80 18.46 8.82 1.15
C ILE A 80 18.15 7.89 2.32
N ILE A 81 17.44 6.80 2.04
CA ILE A 81 17.17 5.74 3.00
C ILE A 81 17.97 4.52 2.56
N ILE A 82 18.86 4.05 3.43
CA ILE A 82 19.59 2.80 3.26
C ILE A 82 18.90 1.74 4.09
N MET A 83 18.51 0.64 3.45
CA MET A 83 17.75 -0.44 4.06
C MET A 83 18.21 -1.81 3.54
N ASP A 84 17.72 -2.88 4.16
CA ASP A 84 17.97 -4.24 3.68
C ASP A 84 17.53 -4.42 2.22
N CYS A 85 18.33 -5.20 1.47
CA CYS A 85 17.85 -5.80 0.24
C CYS A 85 17.19 -7.15 0.57
N MET A 86 15.85 -7.16 0.57
CA MET A 86 15.07 -8.36 0.83
C MET A 86 15.18 -9.36 -0.33
N GLN A 87 15.10 -10.65 -0.01
CA GLN A 87 15.16 -11.73 -1.00
C GLN A 87 13.79 -11.94 -1.69
N GLY A 88 13.81 -12.71 -2.78
CA GLY A 88 12.62 -13.07 -3.54
C GLY A 88 12.36 -12.18 -4.76
N GLY A 89 11.35 -12.57 -5.54
CA GLY A 89 10.89 -11.82 -6.71
C GLY A 89 9.59 -11.07 -6.40
N ASN A 90 9.26 -10.04 -7.19
CA ASN A 90 7.97 -9.34 -7.02
C ASN A 90 6.80 -10.33 -7.19
N ALA A 91 5.90 -10.41 -6.20
CA ALA A 91 4.81 -11.38 -6.18
C ALA A 91 3.80 -11.18 -7.32
N GLN A 92 3.70 -9.96 -7.87
CA GLN A 92 2.93 -9.68 -9.09
C GLN A 92 3.34 -10.57 -10.27
N SER A 93 4.62 -10.97 -10.36
CA SER A 93 5.10 -11.84 -11.43
C SER A 93 4.39 -13.20 -11.49
N VAL A 94 3.84 -13.69 -10.37
CA VAL A 94 3.06 -14.93 -10.32
C VAL A 94 1.72 -14.78 -11.05
N LEU A 95 1.08 -13.61 -10.93
CA LEU A 95 -0.16 -13.29 -11.64
C LEU A 95 0.14 -13.04 -13.12
N ASP A 96 1.25 -12.38 -13.44
CA ASP A 96 1.69 -12.13 -14.81
C ASP A 96 1.99 -13.45 -15.55
N ALA A 97 2.58 -14.41 -14.84
CA ALA A 97 2.82 -15.77 -15.33
C ALA A 97 1.55 -16.65 -15.36
N ARG A 98 0.43 -16.15 -14.84
CA ARG A 98 -0.86 -16.86 -14.75
C ARG A 98 -0.80 -18.18 -13.98
N ASP A 99 0.10 -18.27 -12.98
CA ASP A 99 0.16 -19.41 -12.07
C ASP A 99 -0.89 -19.22 -10.96
N TRP A 100 -2.15 -19.54 -11.29
CA TRP A 100 -3.27 -19.31 -10.39
C TRP A 100 -3.24 -20.16 -9.13
N THR A 101 -2.65 -21.36 -9.20
CA THR A 101 -2.50 -22.23 -8.04
C THR A 101 -1.50 -21.66 -7.04
N ARG A 102 -0.40 -21.07 -7.51
CA ARG A 102 0.53 -20.34 -6.62
C ARG A 102 -0.05 -19.01 -6.18
N ALA A 103 -0.73 -18.28 -7.05
CA ALA A 103 -1.39 -17.02 -6.70
C ALA A 103 -2.41 -17.20 -5.58
N GLU A 104 -3.24 -18.25 -5.61
CA GLU A 104 -4.18 -18.57 -4.55
C GLU A 104 -3.49 -18.76 -3.19
N ARG A 105 -2.38 -19.52 -3.15
CA ARG A 105 -1.58 -19.69 -1.92
C ARG A 105 -0.99 -18.38 -1.44
N ILE A 106 -0.43 -17.57 -2.34
CA ILE A 106 0.11 -16.24 -2.02
C ILE A 106 -0.98 -15.35 -1.43
N TYR A 107 -2.16 -15.28 -2.04
CA TYR A 107 -3.27 -14.47 -1.53
C TYR A 107 -3.72 -14.93 -0.14
N SER A 108 -3.76 -16.24 0.13
CA SER A 108 -4.02 -16.76 1.48
C SER A 108 -2.95 -16.31 2.49
N ARG A 109 -1.66 -16.39 2.12
CA ARG A 109 -0.55 -15.92 2.96
C ARG A 109 -0.57 -14.41 3.18
N MET A 110 -0.95 -13.63 2.17
CA MET A 110 -1.14 -12.18 2.28
C MET A 110 -2.18 -11.83 3.33
N GLY A 111 -3.33 -12.53 3.33
CA GLY A 111 -4.36 -12.31 4.33
C GLY A 111 -3.84 -12.58 5.75
N GLN A 112 -3.14 -13.71 5.93
CA GLN A 112 -2.54 -14.10 7.20
C GLN A 112 -1.48 -13.10 7.68
N LEU A 113 -0.57 -12.67 6.79
CA LEU A 113 0.48 -11.71 7.11
C LEU A 113 -0.12 -10.36 7.51
N LEU A 114 -1.04 -9.83 6.70
CA LEU A 114 -1.71 -8.56 6.99
C LEU A 114 -2.39 -8.58 8.36
N ALA A 115 -3.13 -9.65 8.66
CA ALA A 115 -3.80 -9.80 9.94
C ALA A 115 -2.83 -9.98 11.12
N ALA A 116 -1.81 -10.82 10.99
CA ALA A 116 -0.93 -11.24 12.08
C ALA A 116 0.18 -10.23 12.39
N GLN A 117 0.74 -9.60 11.36
CA GLN A 117 1.96 -8.79 11.48
C GLN A 117 1.71 -7.28 11.39
N ILE A 118 0.63 -6.87 10.71
CA ILE A 118 0.33 -5.45 10.46
C ILE A 118 -0.86 -5.00 11.30
N HIS A 119 -2.04 -5.58 11.06
CA HIS A 119 -3.29 -5.21 11.73
C HIS A 119 -3.37 -5.69 13.18
N SER A 120 -2.41 -6.49 13.65
CA SER A 120 -2.27 -6.85 15.06
C SER A 120 -1.74 -5.70 15.93
N ARG A 121 -1.29 -4.59 15.31
CA ARG A 121 -0.81 -3.38 15.98
C ARG A 121 -1.97 -2.38 16.18
N PRO A 122 -2.56 -2.27 17.38
CA PRO A 122 -3.60 -1.28 17.64
C PRO A 122 -3.00 0.12 17.73
N TYR A 123 -3.74 1.12 17.26
CA TYR A 123 -3.36 2.52 17.40
C TYR A 123 -3.21 2.93 18.87
N GLN A 124 -2.10 3.59 19.21
CA GLN A 124 -1.90 4.21 20.52
C GLN A 124 -1.84 5.75 20.36
N PRO A 125 -2.58 6.53 21.18
CA PRO A 125 -2.58 8.00 21.07
C PRO A 125 -1.20 8.68 21.20
N GLN A 126 -0.21 7.98 21.74
CA GLN A 126 1.17 8.46 21.85
C GLN A 126 1.94 8.37 20.51
N GLU A 127 1.49 7.52 19.58
CA GLU A 127 2.11 7.31 18.26
C GLU A 127 1.69 8.43 17.29
N THR A 128 2.38 9.57 17.39
CA THR A 128 2.07 10.80 16.64
C THR A 128 2.85 10.97 15.33
N GLU A 129 3.84 10.11 15.08
CA GLU A 129 4.77 10.21 13.94
C GLU A 129 4.23 9.61 12.64
N ILE A 130 3.26 8.70 12.76
CA ILE A 130 2.58 8.05 11.63
C ILE A 130 1.25 8.77 11.41
N ARG A 131 0.90 9.02 10.14
CA ARG A 131 -0.33 9.75 9.81
C ARG A 131 -1.57 9.00 10.30
N LEU A 132 -2.60 9.77 10.61
CA LEU A 132 -3.95 9.24 10.84
C LEU A 132 -4.70 9.19 9.50
N SER A 133 -5.62 8.23 9.39
CA SER A 133 -6.63 8.19 8.33
C SER A 133 -7.32 9.55 8.22
N ASN A 134 -7.47 10.03 6.98
CA ASN A 134 -8.10 11.34 6.71
C ASN A 134 -9.61 11.24 6.49
N ARG A 135 -10.27 10.14 6.91
CA ARG A 135 -11.69 9.88 6.63
C ARG A 135 -12.58 11.08 6.97
N SER A 136 -12.42 11.65 8.16
CA SER A 136 -13.21 12.81 8.62
C SER A 136 -13.02 14.07 7.76
N ALA A 137 -11.87 14.21 7.10
CA ALA A 137 -11.56 15.32 6.19
C ALA A 137 -11.85 14.97 4.71
N LEU A 138 -12.19 13.73 4.39
CA LEU A 138 -12.35 13.26 3.02
C LEU A 138 -13.49 14.00 2.29
N SER A 139 -14.53 14.42 3.01
CA SER A 139 -15.61 15.23 2.45
C SER A 139 -15.10 16.54 1.82
N GLN A 140 -14.15 17.19 2.47
CA GLN A 140 -13.51 18.41 1.96
C GLN A 140 -12.61 18.12 0.76
N VAL A 141 -11.93 16.97 0.76
CA VAL A 141 -11.12 16.51 -0.38
C VAL A 141 -12.02 16.33 -1.61
N VAL A 142 -13.12 15.61 -1.46
CA VAL A 142 -14.08 15.35 -2.54
C VAL A 142 -14.60 16.64 -3.16
N GLN A 143 -14.91 17.64 -2.34
CA GLN A 143 -15.46 18.92 -2.79
C GLN A 143 -14.43 19.81 -3.53
N LYS A 144 -13.13 19.65 -3.24
CA LYS A 144 -12.06 20.50 -3.79
C LYS A 144 -11.45 19.98 -5.09
N LEU A 145 -11.67 18.72 -5.47
CA LEU A 145 -11.04 18.12 -6.65
C LEU A 145 -11.84 18.42 -7.93
N GLU A 146 -11.53 19.56 -8.57
CA GLU A 146 -12.25 20.07 -9.74
C GLU A 146 -12.23 19.16 -10.98
N PHE A 147 -11.20 18.31 -11.14
CA PHE A 147 -11.10 17.42 -12.28
C PHE A 147 -12.02 16.18 -12.18
N VAL A 148 -12.66 15.97 -11.02
CA VAL A 148 -13.62 14.89 -10.80
C VAL A 148 -15.05 15.44 -11.00
N PRO A 149 -15.89 14.80 -11.85
CA PRO A 149 -17.28 15.23 -12.01
C PRO A 149 -18.05 15.30 -10.69
N ALA A 150 -18.70 16.44 -10.43
CA ALA A 150 -19.42 16.69 -9.17
C ALA A 150 -20.50 15.63 -8.85
N ALA A 151 -21.09 14.99 -9.86
CA ALA A 151 -22.05 13.90 -9.68
C ALA A 151 -21.40 12.67 -9.01
N LEU A 152 -20.21 12.25 -9.47
CA LEU A 152 -19.45 11.15 -8.88
C LEU A 152 -19.01 11.50 -7.45
N GLY A 153 -18.63 12.77 -7.23
CA GLY A 153 -18.35 13.32 -5.90
C GLY A 153 -19.52 13.14 -4.93
N ARG A 154 -20.71 13.61 -5.30
CA ARG A 154 -21.93 13.47 -4.46
C ARG A 154 -22.31 12.02 -4.20
N GLN A 155 -22.23 11.15 -5.21
CA GLN A 155 -22.53 9.73 -5.05
C GLN A 155 -21.53 9.04 -4.10
N SER A 156 -20.24 9.40 -4.19
CA SER A 156 -19.23 8.89 -3.28
C SER A 156 -19.50 9.29 -1.83
N LEU A 157 -19.85 10.55 -1.60
CA LEU A 157 -20.16 11.05 -0.25
C LEU A 157 -21.33 10.33 0.39
N HIS A 158 -22.34 9.94 -0.41
CA HIS A 158 -23.46 9.14 0.09
C HIS A 158 -22.97 7.82 0.72
N PHE A 159 -22.14 7.06 -0.01
CA PHE A 159 -21.58 5.80 0.51
C PHE A 159 -20.62 6.02 1.68
N LEU A 160 -19.76 7.03 1.60
CA LEU A 160 -18.79 7.35 2.66
C LEU A 160 -19.51 7.72 3.97
N SER A 161 -20.57 8.53 3.91
CA SER A 161 -21.37 8.91 5.10
C SER A 161 -22.15 7.74 5.68
N ALA A 162 -22.62 6.81 4.85
CA ALA A 162 -23.41 5.66 5.30
C ALA A 162 -22.56 4.62 6.04
N ALA A 163 -21.23 4.65 5.86
CA ALA A 163 -20.28 3.78 6.53
C ALA A 163 -19.72 4.38 7.84
N GLU A 164 -20.09 5.61 8.20
CA GLU A 164 -19.66 6.25 9.45
C GLU A 164 -20.41 5.66 10.65
N ALA A 165 -19.80 4.67 11.30
CA ALA A 165 -20.07 4.31 12.68
C ALA A 165 -18.76 3.95 13.39
N GLY A 166 -18.42 4.72 14.44
CA GLY A 166 -17.46 4.36 15.49
C GLY A 166 -16.16 3.71 15.04
N GLU A 167 -15.27 4.49 14.41
CA GLU A 167 -14.00 4.03 13.81
C GLU A 167 -12.95 3.57 14.85
N LEU A 168 -13.33 2.66 15.74
CA LEU A 168 -12.42 1.94 16.61
C LEU A 168 -12.74 0.43 16.56
N PRO A 169 -11.73 -0.43 16.72
CA PRO A 169 -10.32 -0.05 16.91
C PRO A 169 -9.61 0.28 15.58
N TRP A 170 -8.86 1.39 15.56
CA TRP A 170 -7.86 1.64 14.51
C TRP A 170 -6.65 0.74 14.73
N VAL A 171 -6.06 0.34 13.62
CA VAL A 171 -4.84 -0.46 13.57
C VAL A 171 -3.86 0.19 12.60
N LEU A 172 -2.61 -0.27 12.61
CA LEU A 172 -1.68 0.10 11.56
C LEU A 172 -2.19 -0.51 10.25
N THR A 173 -2.28 0.31 9.22
CA THR A 173 -2.58 -0.13 7.85
C THR A 173 -1.42 0.24 6.95
N HIS A 174 -1.16 -0.57 5.94
CA HIS A 174 -0.13 -0.33 4.93
C HIS A 174 -0.58 0.73 3.91
N GLY A 175 -1.87 0.78 3.61
CA GLY A 175 -2.48 1.72 2.68
C GLY A 175 -2.39 1.27 1.22
N ASP A 176 -1.24 0.83 0.73
CA ASP A 176 -1.12 0.28 -0.63
C ASP A 176 -0.85 -1.24 -0.63
N TYR A 177 -1.49 -1.97 0.28
CA TYR A 177 -1.22 -3.41 0.42
C TYR A 177 -1.72 -4.17 -0.82
N GLY A 178 -0.84 -4.96 -1.44
CA GLY A 178 -1.15 -5.73 -2.63
C GLY A 178 0.06 -6.50 -3.13
N VAL A 179 -0.17 -7.48 -4.02
CA VAL A 179 0.91 -8.33 -4.58
C VAL A 179 2.03 -7.55 -5.25
N HIS A 180 1.76 -6.35 -5.77
CA HIS A 180 2.76 -5.50 -6.40
C HIS A 180 3.77 -4.90 -5.42
N ASN A 181 3.43 -4.83 -4.12
CA ASN A 181 4.27 -4.34 -3.04
C ASN A 181 4.80 -5.47 -2.14
N LEU A 182 4.76 -6.72 -2.62
CA LEU A 182 5.31 -7.87 -1.93
C LEU A 182 6.44 -8.50 -2.74
N LEU A 183 7.50 -8.90 -2.05
CA LEU A 183 8.42 -9.90 -2.56
C LEU A 183 7.98 -11.28 -2.08
N CYS A 184 8.17 -12.27 -2.93
CA CYS A 184 7.84 -13.66 -2.66
C CYS A 184 9.05 -14.54 -2.97
N GLU A 185 9.47 -15.31 -1.97
CA GLU A 185 10.51 -16.31 -2.10
C GLU A 185 9.97 -17.64 -2.67
N ALA A 186 10.85 -18.61 -2.90
CA ALA A 186 10.49 -19.89 -3.52
C ALA A 186 9.56 -20.76 -2.62
N ASP A 187 9.63 -20.57 -1.30
CA ASP A 187 8.79 -21.23 -0.29
C ASP A 187 7.51 -20.46 0.04
N ASP A 188 7.16 -19.47 -0.79
CA ASP A 188 6.02 -18.57 -0.62
C ASP A 188 6.13 -17.69 0.66
N LEU A 189 7.34 -17.51 1.23
CA LEU A 189 7.61 -16.46 2.24
C LEU A 189 7.45 -15.07 1.60
N LEU A 190 6.78 -14.16 2.31
CA LEU A 190 6.42 -12.84 1.81
C LEU A 190 7.13 -11.74 2.59
N HIS A 191 7.66 -10.75 1.87
CA HIS A 191 8.23 -9.53 2.44
C HIS A 191 7.46 -8.31 1.97
N VAL A 192 7.07 -7.44 2.90
CA VAL A 192 6.27 -6.24 2.65
C VAL A 192 7.18 -5.05 2.35
N LEU A 193 6.89 -4.34 1.25
CA LEU A 193 7.64 -3.18 0.80
C LEU A 193 6.73 -1.95 0.69
N ASP A 194 7.36 -0.77 0.65
CA ASP A 194 6.74 0.51 0.28
C ASP A 194 5.62 1.01 1.22
N TRP A 195 6.01 1.30 2.47
CA TRP A 195 5.12 1.78 3.54
C TRP A 195 4.76 3.27 3.46
N GLU A 196 4.98 3.93 2.31
CA GLU A 196 4.81 5.38 2.19
C GLU A 196 3.36 5.84 2.45
N TRP A 197 2.38 4.97 2.23
CA TRP A 197 0.95 5.27 2.39
C TRP A 197 0.33 4.72 3.67
N ALA A 198 1.16 4.19 4.56
CA ALA A 198 0.71 3.63 5.81
C ALA A 198 0.10 4.69 6.73
N GLU A 199 -0.92 4.30 7.46
CA GLU A 199 -1.69 5.15 8.35
C GLU A 199 -2.30 4.36 9.51
N TRP A 200 -2.64 5.07 10.58
CA TRP A 200 -3.57 4.56 11.58
C TRP A 200 -4.99 4.69 11.05
N GLY A 201 -5.67 3.56 10.87
CA GLY A 201 -6.97 3.55 10.22
C GLY A 201 -7.76 2.26 10.43
N SER A 202 -8.86 2.15 9.69
CA SER A 202 -9.69 0.94 9.72
C SER A 202 -8.97 -0.20 9.00
N PRO A 203 -8.90 -1.42 9.58
CA PRO A 203 -8.35 -2.59 8.89
C PRO A 203 -9.07 -2.90 7.57
N LEU A 204 -10.35 -2.49 7.46
CA LEU A 204 -11.12 -2.69 6.24
C LEU A 204 -10.55 -1.91 5.05
N ASN A 205 -9.75 -0.85 5.28
CA ASN A 205 -9.16 -0.07 4.20
C ASN A 205 -8.19 -0.91 3.35
N ASP A 206 -7.30 -1.69 3.97
CA ASP A 206 -6.36 -2.57 3.24
C ASP A 206 -7.07 -3.80 2.66
N VAL A 207 -7.98 -4.40 3.43
CA VAL A 207 -8.77 -5.56 2.98
C VAL A 207 -9.60 -5.21 1.73
N ALA A 208 -10.28 -4.07 1.76
CA ALA A 208 -11.03 -3.57 0.61
C ALA A 208 -10.11 -3.24 -0.57
N TRP A 209 -8.91 -2.72 -0.32
CA TRP A 209 -7.96 -2.40 -1.37
C TRP A 209 -7.50 -3.63 -2.16
N VAL A 210 -7.15 -4.72 -1.46
CA VAL A 210 -6.78 -5.99 -2.10
C VAL A 210 -7.94 -6.54 -2.93
N CYS A 211 -9.15 -6.56 -2.36
CA CYS A 211 -10.34 -7.07 -3.05
C CYS A 211 -10.76 -6.22 -4.26
N TRP A 212 -10.59 -4.90 -4.14
CA TRP A 212 -10.83 -3.94 -5.21
C TRP A 212 -9.83 -4.16 -6.36
N PHE A 213 -8.54 -4.33 -6.03
CA PHE A 213 -7.48 -4.52 -7.02
C PHE A 213 -7.70 -5.78 -7.86
N THR A 214 -7.99 -6.91 -7.21
CA THR A 214 -8.26 -8.18 -7.91
C THR A 214 -9.50 -8.12 -8.78
N LYS A 215 -10.60 -7.52 -8.31
CA LYS A 215 -11.81 -7.36 -9.14
C LYS A 215 -11.56 -6.51 -10.37
N HIS A 216 -10.88 -5.37 -10.18
CA HIS A 216 -10.64 -4.44 -11.27
C HIS A 216 -9.67 -5.02 -12.31
N HIS A 217 -8.63 -5.73 -11.89
CA HIS A 217 -7.54 -6.18 -12.78
C HIS A 217 -7.64 -7.66 -13.20
N TYR A 218 -8.28 -8.51 -12.41
CA TYR A 218 -8.39 -9.96 -12.61
C TYR A 218 -9.83 -10.43 -12.40
N PRO A 219 -10.84 -9.87 -13.12
CA PRO A 219 -12.24 -10.13 -12.83
C PRO A 219 -12.61 -11.62 -12.86
N VAL A 220 -12.00 -12.39 -13.77
CA VAL A 220 -12.21 -13.85 -13.89
C VAL A 220 -11.70 -14.62 -12.67
N GLN A 221 -10.57 -14.21 -12.09
CA GLN A 221 -9.94 -14.88 -10.95
C GLN A 221 -10.29 -14.23 -9.61
N SER A 222 -10.98 -13.08 -9.63
CA SER A 222 -11.25 -12.27 -8.44
C SER A 222 -11.94 -13.07 -7.33
N VAL A 223 -12.91 -13.92 -7.67
CA VAL A 223 -13.59 -14.80 -6.70
C VAL A 223 -12.60 -15.73 -6.00
N LEU A 224 -11.73 -16.40 -6.75
CA LEU A 224 -10.72 -17.31 -6.21
C LEU A 224 -9.74 -16.57 -5.29
N LEU A 225 -9.13 -15.50 -5.81
CA LEU A 225 -8.07 -14.78 -5.10
C LEU A 225 -8.61 -14.04 -3.87
N ASN A 226 -9.79 -13.41 -3.97
CA ASN A 226 -10.41 -12.74 -2.84
C ASN A 226 -10.88 -13.73 -1.78
N THR A 227 -11.41 -14.88 -2.18
CA THR A 227 -11.79 -15.91 -1.20
C THR A 227 -10.57 -16.39 -0.44
N ALA A 228 -9.48 -16.72 -1.13
CA ALA A 228 -8.24 -17.18 -0.50
C ALA A 228 -7.66 -16.12 0.47
N PHE A 229 -7.60 -14.86 0.04
CA PHE A 229 -7.14 -13.76 0.89
C PHE A 229 -8.03 -13.52 2.10
N MET A 230 -9.34 -13.47 1.91
CA MET A 230 -10.30 -13.26 3.01
C MET A 230 -10.23 -14.40 4.02
N GLN A 231 -10.20 -15.66 3.58
CA GLN A 231 -10.03 -16.81 4.47
C GLN A 231 -8.70 -16.76 5.22
N GLY A 232 -7.61 -16.40 4.54
CA GLY A 232 -6.31 -16.20 5.17
C GLY A 232 -6.37 -15.14 6.28
N TYR A 233 -6.96 -13.98 5.98
CA TYR A 233 -7.11 -12.89 6.95
C TYR A 233 -7.99 -13.27 8.15
N LEU A 234 -9.19 -13.81 7.88
CA LEU A 234 -10.18 -14.15 8.91
C LEU A 234 -9.74 -15.32 9.80
N SER A 235 -8.84 -16.18 9.30
CA SER A 235 -8.22 -17.24 10.12
C SER A 235 -7.38 -16.71 11.29
N VAL A 236 -6.95 -15.45 11.23
CA VAL A 236 -6.10 -14.80 12.24
C VAL A 236 -6.86 -13.70 12.99
N ASN A 237 -7.56 -12.83 12.27
CA ASN A 237 -8.23 -11.67 12.85
C ASN A 237 -9.68 -11.58 12.35
N PRO A 238 -10.68 -11.89 13.20
CA PRO A 238 -12.09 -11.75 12.84
C PRO A 238 -12.44 -10.32 12.44
N LEU A 239 -13.09 -10.15 11.28
CA LEU A 239 -13.51 -8.86 10.79
C LEU A 239 -14.93 -8.95 10.24
N SER A 240 -15.82 -8.13 10.79
CA SER A 240 -17.20 -7.99 10.34
C SER A 240 -17.38 -6.69 9.56
N PHE A 241 -18.02 -6.75 8.41
CA PHE A 241 -18.32 -5.60 7.58
C PHE A 241 -19.59 -5.85 6.76
N THR A 242 -20.27 -4.79 6.36
CA THR A 242 -21.35 -4.84 5.38
C THR A 242 -20.81 -4.59 3.96
N PRO A 243 -21.55 -4.96 2.90
CA PRO A 243 -21.18 -4.59 1.53
C PRO A 243 -21.02 -3.07 1.34
N GLN A 244 -21.83 -2.26 2.04
CA GLN A 244 -21.72 -0.82 2.02
C GLN A 244 -20.41 -0.32 2.65
N GLN A 245 -19.97 -0.93 3.76
CA GLN A 245 -18.69 -0.60 4.38
C GLN A 245 -17.50 -0.98 3.49
N MET A 246 -17.55 -2.14 2.82
CA MET A 246 -16.53 -2.57 1.85
C MET A 246 -16.41 -1.58 0.67
N LYS A 247 -17.56 -1.14 0.12
CA LYS A 247 -17.59 -0.13 -0.93
C LYS A 247 -17.05 1.22 -0.43
N ALA A 248 -17.44 1.65 0.76
CA ALA A 248 -16.93 2.90 1.34
C ALA A 248 -15.42 2.88 1.58
N ALA A 249 -14.87 1.76 2.07
CA ALA A 249 -13.43 1.56 2.24
C ALA A 249 -12.68 1.60 0.90
N SER A 250 -13.25 0.97 -0.14
CA SER A 250 -12.71 1.04 -1.51
C SER A 250 -12.70 2.48 -2.05
N LEU A 251 -13.82 3.20 -1.91
CA LEU A 251 -13.95 4.59 -2.32
C LEU A 251 -12.96 5.49 -1.58
N TYR A 252 -12.76 5.26 -0.28
CA TYR A 252 -11.77 6.01 0.50
C TYR A 252 -10.36 5.91 -0.08
N ARG A 253 -9.92 4.72 -0.49
CA ARG A 253 -8.60 4.56 -1.13
C ARG A 253 -8.56 5.26 -2.49
N VAL A 254 -9.58 5.07 -3.33
CA VAL A 254 -9.68 5.73 -4.64
C VAL A 254 -9.62 7.26 -4.51
N TRP A 255 -10.34 7.85 -3.55
CA TRP A 255 -10.33 9.29 -3.32
C TRP A 255 -8.99 9.81 -2.78
N ASN A 256 -8.31 9.05 -1.94
CA ASN A 256 -6.96 9.39 -1.50
C ASN A 256 -5.95 9.39 -2.66
N ILE A 257 -6.11 8.49 -3.62
CA ILE A 257 -5.29 8.49 -4.83
C ILE A 257 -5.64 9.69 -5.72
N LEU A 258 -6.93 9.95 -5.98
CA LEU A 258 -7.38 11.13 -6.73
C LEU A 258 -6.83 12.44 -6.12
N HIS A 259 -6.81 12.55 -4.79
CA HIS A 259 -6.24 13.72 -4.11
C HIS A 259 -4.78 13.97 -4.46
N ARG A 260 -3.99 12.90 -4.66
CA ARG A 260 -2.57 12.98 -5.03
C ARG A 260 -2.36 13.34 -6.50
N LEU A 261 -3.37 13.16 -7.35
CA LEU A 261 -3.28 13.35 -8.80
C LEU A 261 -3.59 14.78 -9.28
N GLN A 262 -3.71 15.75 -8.37
CA GLN A 262 -4.02 17.17 -8.71
C GLN A 262 -3.08 17.75 -9.77
N ILE A 263 -1.80 17.39 -9.74
CA ILE A 263 -0.77 17.85 -10.69
C ILE A 263 -0.36 16.77 -11.71
N ALA A 264 -1.00 15.60 -11.68
CA ALA A 264 -0.69 14.53 -12.61
C ALA A 264 -1.17 14.86 -14.04
N PRO A 265 -0.60 14.22 -15.08
CA PRO A 265 -1.09 14.38 -16.44
C PRO A 265 -2.59 14.06 -16.57
N LYS A 266 -3.28 14.75 -17.49
CA LYS A 266 -4.74 14.64 -17.63
C LYS A 266 -5.20 13.23 -17.96
N GLU A 267 -4.39 12.44 -18.67
CA GLU A 267 -4.66 11.02 -18.95
C GLU A 267 -4.67 10.17 -17.68
N VAL A 268 -3.77 10.43 -16.73
CA VAL A 268 -3.74 9.74 -15.43
C VAL A 268 -4.95 10.14 -14.60
N GLN A 269 -5.30 11.43 -14.58
CA GLN A 269 -6.52 11.91 -13.92
C GLN A 269 -7.77 11.25 -14.50
N ARG A 270 -7.91 11.20 -15.83
CA ARG A 270 -9.06 10.56 -16.50
C ARG A 270 -9.15 9.07 -16.17
N GLU A 271 -8.02 8.36 -16.16
CA GLU A 271 -8.01 6.92 -15.83
C GLU A 271 -8.48 6.68 -14.39
N TRP A 272 -8.07 7.51 -13.43
CA TRP A 272 -8.55 7.38 -12.05
C TRP A 272 -9.99 7.83 -11.85
N VAL A 273 -10.49 8.80 -12.63
CA VAL A 273 -11.93 9.12 -12.66
C VAL A 273 -12.74 7.95 -13.23
N ARG A 274 -12.26 7.27 -14.27
CA ARG A 274 -12.89 6.05 -14.80
C ARG A 274 -12.94 4.94 -13.74
N ARG A 275 -11.86 4.76 -12.98
CA ARG A 275 -11.80 3.81 -11.84
C ARG A 275 -12.76 4.18 -10.72
N LEU A 276 -12.93 5.47 -10.42
CA LEU A 276 -13.94 5.93 -9.47
C LEU A 276 -15.36 5.57 -9.94
N GLU A 277 -15.68 5.85 -11.20
CA GLU A 277 -16.98 5.50 -11.79
C GLU A 277 -17.24 3.98 -11.73
N TRP A 278 -16.23 3.17 -12.09
CA TRP A 278 -16.30 1.71 -11.95
C TRP A 278 -16.56 1.30 -10.49
N THR A 279 -15.81 1.87 -9.53
CA THR A 279 -15.97 1.54 -8.10
C THR A 279 -17.37 1.86 -7.57
N LEU A 280 -17.98 2.95 -8.06
CA LEU A 280 -19.35 3.32 -7.69
C LEU A 280 -20.38 2.32 -8.24
N GLY A 281 -20.16 1.83 -9.47
CA GLY A 281 -21.02 0.86 -10.14
C GLY A 281 -20.82 -0.59 -9.70
N GLU A 282 -19.66 -0.94 -9.17
CA GLU A 282 -19.31 -2.32 -8.80
C GLU A 282 -20.04 -2.78 -7.53
N ASP A 283 -20.46 -4.04 -7.48
CA ASP A 283 -21.00 -4.66 -6.26
C ASP A 283 -19.88 -5.34 -5.48
N PHE A 284 -19.93 -5.31 -4.14
CA PHE A 284 -18.98 -5.99 -3.26
C PHE A 284 -19.67 -7.01 -2.34
N ALA A 285 -20.94 -7.32 -2.60
CA ALA A 285 -21.76 -8.18 -1.76
C ALA A 285 -21.27 -9.65 -1.70
N GLU A 286 -20.60 -10.16 -2.73
CA GLU A 286 -20.07 -11.53 -2.72
C GLU A 286 -18.89 -11.72 -1.77
N LEU A 287 -18.27 -10.63 -1.30
CA LEU A 287 -17.22 -10.68 -0.28
C LEU A 287 -17.79 -10.80 1.13
N HIS A 288 -19.09 -10.55 1.29
CA HIS A 288 -19.78 -10.66 2.57
C HIS A 288 -20.11 -12.13 2.87
N GLY A 289 -19.81 -12.57 4.10
CA GLY A 289 -20.14 -13.92 4.55
C GLY A 289 -19.11 -14.99 4.15
N ILE A 290 -17.95 -14.60 3.62
CA ILE A 290 -16.79 -15.47 3.54
C ILE A 290 -16.34 -15.78 4.97
N SER A 291 -16.22 -17.07 5.29
CA SER A 291 -15.76 -17.60 6.58
C SER A 291 -14.47 -18.41 6.40
#